data_AF-A0A967VL32-F1
#
_entry.id   AF-A0A967VL32-F1
#
_cell.length_a   1.000
_cell.length_b   1.000
_cell.length_c   1.000
_cell.angle_alpha   90.00
_cell.angle_beta   90.00
_cell.angle_gamma   90.00
#
_symmetry.space_group_name_H-M   'P 1'
#
loop_
_entity.id
_entity.type
_entity.pdbx_description
1 polymer ?
#
loop_
_entity_poly.entity_id
_entity_poly.type
_entity_poly.pdbx_seq_one_letter_code
_entity_poly.pdbx_strand_id
1 'polypeptide(L)'
;ILGELGVSIGSHVVRLGDVEARRPDEWPEDLNAASDASPLRTLDPEAEERMIDAVDAAQEDGDTLGGVFEVVATGLVAGLGSYVAWDRKLDGRLAGALMSIHA
;
A
#
# COMPACT_ATOMS: atom_id res chain seq x y z
N ILE A 1 15.16 5.28 13.57
CA ILE A 1 15.77 3.93 13.33
C ILE A 1 15.88 3.60 11.84
N LEU A 2 14.84 3.18 11.11
CA LEU A 2 15.01 2.73 9.70
C LEU A 2 15.53 3.83 8.76
N GLY A 3 15.01 5.06 8.88
CA GLY A 3 15.50 6.19 8.09
C GLY A 3 16.98 6.54 8.34
N GLU A 4 17.50 6.30 9.56
CA GLU A 4 18.94 6.47 9.87
C GLU A 4 19.81 5.42 9.17
N LEU A 5 19.22 4.29 8.76
CA LEU A 5 19.87 3.23 8.00
C LEU A 5 19.69 3.37 6.48
N GLY A 6 19.11 4.49 6.03
CA GLY A 6 18.81 4.72 4.61
C GLY A 6 17.64 3.89 4.06
N VAL A 7 16.80 3.34 4.94
CA VAL A 7 15.59 2.61 4.56
C VAL A 7 14.39 3.56 4.55
N SER A 8 13.70 3.62 3.41
CA SER A 8 12.45 4.35 3.24
C SER A 8 11.28 3.39 3.17
N ILE A 9 10.16 3.75 3.80
CA ILE A 9 8.90 2.98 3.74
C ILE A 9 7.80 3.94 3.28
N GLY A 10 7.01 3.50 2.31
CA GLY A 10 5.79 4.20 1.93
C GLY A 10 4.68 3.26 1.48
N SER A 11 3.49 3.80 1.27
CA SER A 11 2.35 3.02 0.81
C SER A 11 1.38 3.84 -0.04
N HIS A 12 0.65 3.14 -0.90
CA HIS A 12 -0.39 3.71 -1.74
C HIS A 12 -1.54 2.72 -1.96
N VAL A 13 -2.72 3.24 -2.31
CA VAL A 13 -3.90 2.42 -2.65
C VAL A 13 -3.79 1.95 -4.10
N VAL A 14 -3.94 0.65 -4.31
CA VAL A 14 -3.91 0.01 -5.65
C VAL A 14 -5.30 -0.41 -6.13
N ARG A 15 -6.26 -0.54 -5.20
CA ARG A 15 -7.65 -0.87 -5.53
C ARG A 15 -8.61 -0.33 -4.48
N LEU A 16 -9.76 0.17 -4.91
CA LEU A 16 -10.90 0.50 -4.06
C LEU A 16 -12.17 -0.03 -4.72
N GLY A 17 -12.92 -0.90 -4.00
CA GLY A 17 -13.99 -1.68 -4.63
C GLY A 17 -13.49 -2.43 -5.87
N ASP A 18 -14.17 -2.25 -7.00
CA ASP A 18 -13.81 -2.84 -8.30
C ASP A 18 -12.85 -1.98 -9.13
N VAL A 19 -12.46 -0.80 -8.63
CA VAL A 19 -11.58 0.12 -9.35
C VAL A 19 -10.13 -0.20 -9.04
N GLU A 20 -9.40 -0.71 -10.04
CA GLU A 20 -7.96 -0.97 -9.97
C GLU A 20 -7.17 0.20 -10.56
N ALA A 21 -6.14 0.64 -9.82
CA ALA A 21 -5.19 1.65 -10.23
C ALA A 21 -4.13 1.05 -11.16
N ARG A 22 -3.73 1.83 -12.16
CA ARG A 22 -2.58 1.49 -13.00
C ARG A 22 -1.31 1.58 -12.15
N ARG A 23 -0.51 0.50 -12.20
CA ARG A 23 0.82 0.50 -11.61
C ARG A 23 1.70 1.56 -12.28
N PRO A 24 2.40 2.42 -11.52
CA PRO A 24 3.30 3.41 -12.10
C PRO A 24 4.45 2.72 -12.86
N ASP A 25 4.82 3.31 -14.00
CA ASP A 25 5.95 2.83 -14.80
C ASP A 25 7.29 3.12 -14.09
N GLU A 26 7.37 4.27 -13.41
CA GLU A 26 8.49 4.69 -12.57
C GLU A 26 8.01 5.05 -11.16
N TRP A 27 8.76 4.62 -10.16
CA TRP A 27 8.42 4.86 -8.76
C TRP A 27 8.85 6.26 -8.31
N PRO A 28 8.00 7.02 -7.60
CA PRO A 28 8.41 8.26 -6.97
C PRO A 28 9.55 8.03 -5.97
N GLU A 29 10.48 8.98 -5.89
CA GLU A 29 11.56 8.95 -4.89
C GLU A 29 10.98 9.04 -3.47
N ASP A 30 10.03 9.95 -3.26
CA ASP A 30 9.22 10.03 -2.05
C ASP A 30 7.81 9.52 -2.34
N LEU A 31 7.63 8.21 -2.12
CA LEU A 31 6.35 7.54 -2.30
C LEU A 31 5.24 8.15 -1.44
N ASN A 32 5.54 8.53 -0.19
CA ASN A 32 4.52 9.08 0.69
C ASN A 32 4.08 10.46 0.22
N ALA A 33 5.01 11.36 -0.09
CA ALA A 33 4.65 12.68 -0.59
C ALA A 33 3.82 12.61 -1.89
N ALA A 34 4.16 11.69 -2.78
CA ALA A 34 3.40 11.48 -4.02
C ALA A 34 1.98 10.94 -3.76
N SER A 35 1.84 9.94 -2.88
CA SER A 35 0.53 9.39 -2.53
C SER A 35 -0.30 10.35 -1.69
N ASP A 36 0.29 11.10 -0.77
CA ASP A 36 -0.40 12.07 0.10
C ASP A 36 -1.01 13.24 -0.68
N ALA A 37 -0.56 13.48 -1.91
CA ALA A 37 -1.17 14.46 -2.81
C ALA A 37 -2.55 14.03 -3.33
N SER A 38 -2.85 12.73 -3.27
CA SER A 38 -4.14 12.14 -3.62
C SER A 38 -5.04 12.04 -2.38
N PRO A 39 -6.30 12.52 -2.41
CA PRO A 39 -7.27 12.29 -1.32
C PRO A 39 -7.50 10.81 -0.99
N LEU A 40 -7.32 9.91 -1.96
CA LEU A 40 -7.47 8.47 -1.78
C LEU A 40 -6.13 7.73 -1.68
N ARG A 41 -5.01 8.47 -1.60
CA ARG A 41 -3.65 7.93 -1.56
C ARG A 41 -3.30 6.99 -2.71
N THR A 42 -3.90 7.17 -3.89
CA THR A 42 -3.54 6.43 -5.11
C THR A 42 -2.48 7.21 -5.89
N LEU A 43 -1.68 6.50 -6.68
CA LEU A 43 -0.70 7.10 -7.60
C LEU A 43 -1.26 7.28 -9.03
N ASP A 44 -2.49 6.85 -9.27
CA ASP A 44 -3.16 6.91 -10.56
C ASP A 44 -4.32 7.92 -10.50
N PRO A 45 -4.17 9.13 -11.09
CA PRO A 45 -5.22 10.14 -11.12
C PRO A 45 -6.49 9.69 -11.88
N GLU A 46 -6.36 8.86 -12.92
CA GLU A 46 -7.52 8.37 -13.67
C GLU A 46 -8.31 7.33 -12.86
N ALA A 47 -7.61 6.54 -12.05
CA ALA A 47 -8.27 5.66 -11.10
C ALA A 47 -8.85 6.44 -9.92
N GLU A 48 -8.20 7.51 -9.45
CA GLU A 48 -8.72 8.35 -8.36
C GLU A 48 -10.13 8.85 -8.63
N GLU A 49 -10.36 9.44 -9.80
CA GLU A 49 -11.70 9.93 -10.19
C GLU A 49 -12.74 8.80 -10.11
N ARG A 50 -12.42 7.64 -10.69
CA ARG A 50 -13.31 6.46 -10.66
C ARG A 50 -13.51 5.90 -9.25
N MET A 51 -12.49 5.96 -8.40
CA MET A 51 -12.59 5.51 -7.00
C MET A 51 -13.48 6.44 -6.19
N ILE A 52 -13.40 7.77 -6.43
CA ILE A 52 -14.30 8.75 -5.81
C ILE A 52 -15.75 8.47 -6.21
N ASP A 53 -16.01 8.29 -7.52
CA ASP A 53 -17.36 7.93 -8.00
C ASP A 53 -17.89 6.65 -7.36
N ALA A 54 -17.02 5.65 -7.16
CA ALA A 54 -17.40 4.40 -6.50
C ALA A 54 -17.75 4.61 -5.00
N VAL A 55 -17.01 5.47 -4.29
CA VAL A 55 -17.29 5.82 -2.90
C VAL A 55 -18.63 6.53 -2.79
N ASP A 56 -18.89 7.50 -3.66
CA ASP A 56 -20.15 8.25 -3.67
C ASP A 56 -21.34 7.31 -3.94
N ALA A 57 -21.22 6.41 -4.93
CA ALA A 57 -22.26 5.42 -5.22
C ALA A 57 -22.53 4.48 -4.04
N ALA A 58 -21.47 3.95 -3.40
CA ALA A 58 -21.62 3.10 -2.23
C ALA A 58 -22.30 3.85 -1.06
N GLN A 59 -21.97 5.13 -0.87
CA GLN A 59 -22.60 5.95 0.15
C GLN A 59 -24.08 6.20 -0.13
N GLU A 60 -24.46 6.46 -1.39
CA GLU A 60 -25.86 6.61 -1.80
C GLU A 60 -26.69 5.34 -1.56
N ASP A 61 -26.09 4.17 -1.81
CA ASP A 61 -26.71 2.86 -1.61
C ASP A 61 -26.69 2.39 -0.14
N GLY A 62 -26.02 3.11 0.75
CA GLY A 62 -25.85 2.73 2.15
C GLY A 62 -24.94 1.52 2.36
N ASP A 63 -24.01 1.31 1.43
CA ASP A 63 -23.02 0.24 1.43
C ASP A 63 -21.62 0.78 1.80
N THR A 64 -20.63 -0.11 1.90
CA THR A 64 -19.24 0.22 2.21
C THR A 64 -18.28 -0.42 1.22
N LEU A 65 -17.16 0.25 0.94
CA LEU A 65 -16.11 -0.28 0.08
C LEU A 65 -14.88 -0.68 0.89
N GLY A 66 -14.40 -1.89 0.62
CA GLY A 66 -13.03 -2.27 0.96
C GLY A 66 -12.03 -1.80 -0.10
N GLY A 67 -10.76 -2.12 0.12
CA GLY A 67 -9.70 -1.81 -0.82
C GLY A 67 -8.45 -2.65 -0.62
N VAL A 68 -7.46 -2.39 -1.46
CA VAL A 68 -6.12 -2.99 -1.40
C VAL A 68 -5.10 -1.87 -1.43
N PHE A 69 -4.13 -1.94 -0.53
CA PHE A 69 -2.97 -1.05 -0.52
C PHE A 69 -1.69 -1.84 -0.66
N GLU A 70 -0.67 -1.21 -1.24
CA GLU A 70 0.68 -1.75 -1.34
C GLU A 70 1.61 -0.97 -0.41
N VAL A 71 2.48 -1.69 0.31
CA VAL A 71 3.54 -1.10 1.14
C VAL A 71 4.90 -1.44 0.52
N VAL A 72 5.72 -0.42 0.30
CA VAL A 72 7.02 -0.55 -0.34
C VAL A 72 8.11 -0.11 0.65
N ALA A 73 9.11 -0.96 0.83
CA ALA A 73 10.31 -0.64 1.58
C ALA A 73 11.52 -0.66 0.64
N THR A 74 12.23 0.46 0.54
CA THR A 74 13.44 0.61 -0.29
C THR A 74 14.68 0.83 0.59
N GLY A 75 15.88 0.60 0.04
CA GLY A 75 17.14 0.73 0.81
C GLY A 75 17.46 -0.44 1.74
N LEU A 76 16.70 -1.54 1.67
CA LEU A 76 16.96 -2.74 2.48
C LEU A 76 18.27 -3.44 2.06
N VAL A 77 18.96 -4.00 3.05
CA VAL A 77 20.14 -4.85 2.84
C VAL A 77 19.75 -6.31 2.63
N ALA A 78 20.54 -7.05 1.86
CA ALA A 78 20.34 -8.49 1.69
C ALA A 78 20.58 -9.25 3.01
N GLY A 79 19.85 -10.36 3.20
CA GLY A 79 20.02 -11.26 4.35
C GLY A 79 19.09 -10.99 5.54
N LEU A 80 18.08 -10.13 5.40
CA LEU A 80 17.04 -9.96 6.41
C LEU A 80 16.14 -11.21 6.51
N GLY A 81 15.87 -11.64 7.73
CA GLY A 81 15.15 -12.89 8.01
C GLY A 81 16.05 -14.12 7.99
N SER A 82 15.45 -15.31 8.08
CA SER A 82 16.17 -16.57 8.05
C SER A 82 15.34 -17.69 7.44
N TYR A 83 15.97 -18.61 6.72
CA TYR A 83 15.34 -19.82 6.20
C TYR A 83 15.39 -21.00 7.18
N VAL A 84 16.14 -20.88 8.29
CA VAL A 84 16.45 -21.98 9.22
C VAL A 84 15.23 -22.47 9.99
N ALA A 85 14.33 -21.57 10.34
CA ALA A 85 13.11 -21.88 11.09
C ALA A 85 11.94 -21.07 10.54
N TRP A 86 10.74 -21.66 10.58
CA TRP A 86 9.55 -21.09 9.95
C TRP A 86 9.15 -19.72 10.54
N ASP A 87 9.33 -19.53 11.85
CA ASP A 87 9.00 -18.31 12.61
C ASP A 87 10.00 -17.17 12.37
N ARG A 88 11.16 -17.48 11.79
CA ARG A 88 12.22 -16.50 11.48
C ARG A 88 12.20 -16.03 10.03
N LYS A 89 11.34 -16.60 9.18
CA LYS A 89 11.21 -16.15 7.80
C LYS A 89 10.58 -14.76 7.75
N LEU A 90 11.17 -13.86 6.97
CA LEU A 90 10.76 -12.45 6.94
C LEU A 90 9.34 -12.29 6.40
N ASP A 91 9.01 -12.99 5.32
CA ASP A 91 7.69 -13.06 4.71
C ASP A 91 6.61 -13.52 5.71
N GLY A 92 6.87 -14.58 6.47
CA GLY A 92 5.96 -15.08 7.50
C GLY A 92 5.69 -14.05 8.60
N ARG A 93 6.74 -13.33 9.03
CA ARG A 93 6.61 -12.26 10.04
C ARG A 93 5.86 -11.04 9.49
N LEU A 94 6.12 -10.65 8.25
CA LEU A 94 5.40 -9.56 7.58
C LEU A 94 3.92 -9.92 7.39
N ALA A 95 3.62 -11.14 6.95
CA ALA A 95 2.25 -11.63 6.81
C ALA A 95 1.50 -11.59 8.15
N GLY A 96 2.12 -12.10 9.23
CA GLY A 96 1.52 -12.04 10.56
C GLY A 96 1.26 -10.61 11.06
N ALA A 97 2.19 -9.68 10.78
CA ALA A 97 2.00 -8.27 11.11
C ALA A 97 0.87 -7.62 10.31
N LEU A 98 0.87 -7.79 8.97
CA LEU A 98 -0.15 -7.21 8.09
C LEU A 98 -1.55 -7.75 8.38
N MET A 99 -1.68 -9.06 8.61
CA MET A 99 -2.98 -9.68 8.90
C MET A 99 -3.52 -9.38 10.30
N SER A 100 -2.72 -8.77 11.18
CA SER A 100 -3.17 -8.32 12.51
C SER A 100 -3.85 -6.94 12.48
N ILE A 101 -3.80 -6.24 11.34
CA ILE A 101 -4.45 -4.94 11.16
C ILE A 101 -5.96 -5.17 10.98
N HIS A 102 -6.78 -4.39 11.68
CA HIS A 102 -8.23 -4.43 11.52
C HIS A 102 -8.65 -3.77 10.20
N ALA A 103 -9.71 -4.30 9.59
CA ALA A 103 -10.39 -3.70 8.45
C ALA A 103 -11.48 -2.75 8.93
#